data_AF-A0A5C4XFA8-F1
#
_entry.id   AF-A0A5C4XFA8-F1
#
_cell.length_a   1.000
_cell.length_b   1.000
_cell.length_c   1.000
_cell.angle_alpha   90.00
_cell.angle_beta   90.00
_cell.angle_gamma   90.00
#
_symmetry.space_group_name_H-M   'P 1'
#
loop_
_entity.id
_entity.type
_entity.pdbx_description
1 polymer ?
#
loop_
_entity_poly.entity_id
_entity_poly.type
_entity_poly.pdbx_seq_one_letter_code
_entity_poly.pdbx_strand_id
1 'polypeptide(L)' 'ELPVLLVPGLYVASDELLDWLDAYARAGGHLVLGIRSAYADELARARLEVKPGRLAEAARASYQEFSNLLAPLPLVAR' A
#
# COMPACT_ATOMS: atom_id res chain seq x y z
N GLU A 1 2.90 -0.67 23.28
CA GLU A 1 3.25 -0.10 21.96
C GLU A 1 2.64 -0.98 20.88
N LEU A 2 2.15 -0.40 19.77
CA LEU A 2 1.67 -1.17 18.63
C LEU A 2 2.88 -1.66 17.80
N PRO A 3 2.82 -2.86 17.19
CA PRO A 3 3.95 -3.40 16.41
C PRO A 3 4.25 -2.58 15.14
N VAL A 4 5.31 -2.94 14.43
CA VAL A 4 5.46 -2.53 13.03
C VAL A 4 4.69 -3.55 12.18
N LEU A 5 3.76 -3.08 11.35
CA LEU A 5 3.04 -3.91 10.40
C LEU A 5 3.60 -3.70 9.00
N LEU A 6 4.13 -4.76 8.39
CA LEU A 6 4.62 -4.76 7.02
C LEU A 6 3.54 -5.32 6.08
N VAL A 7 3.21 -4.58 5.03
CA VAL A 7 2.21 -4.96 4.01
C VAL A 7 2.88 -5.00 2.63
N PRO A 8 3.63 -6.07 2.32
CA PRO A 8 4.44 -6.15 1.10
C PRO A 8 3.57 -6.58 -0.10
N GLY A 9 3.04 -5.61 -0.84
CA GLY A 9 2.33 -5.87 -2.10
C GLY A 9 0.98 -6.56 -1.91
N LEU A 10 0.21 -6.15 -0.90
CA LEU A 10 -1.18 -6.61 -0.68
C LEU A 10 -2.08 -6.09 -1.80
N TYR A 11 -2.05 -6.76 -2.95
CA TYR A 11 -2.64 -6.26 -4.19
C TYR A 11 -4.17 -6.28 -4.17
N VAL A 12 -4.75 -7.44 -3.81
CA VAL A 12 -6.20 -7.67 -3.63
C VAL A 12 -6.52 -7.52 -2.14
N ALA A 13 -7.42 -6.63 -1.79
CA ALA A 13 -7.86 -6.44 -0.40
C ALA A 13 -9.33 -6.03 -0.33
N SER A 14 -10.00 -6.44 0.74
CA SER A 14 -11.34 -5.94 1.08
C SER A 14 -11.28 -4.49 1.55
N ASP A 15 -12.42 -3.80 1.52
CA ASP A 15 -12.49 -2.44 2.07
C ASP A 15 -12.25 -2.47 3.58
N GLU A 16 -12.85 -3.41 4.29
CA GLU A 16 -12.74 -3.56 5.74
C GLU A 16 -11.28 -3.74 6.19
N LEU A 17 -10.50 -4.51 5.45
CA LEU A 17 -9.07 -4.67 5.74
C LEU A 17 -8.32 -3.36 5.55
N LEU A 18 -8.59 -2.62 4.47
CA LEU A 18 -7.94 -1.34 4.22
C LEU A 18 -8.35 -0.28 5.25
N ASP A 19 -9.60 -0.26 5.70
CA ASP A 19 -10.05 0.62 6.79
C ASP A 19 -9.36 0.29 8.10
N TRP A 20 -9.21 -1.00 8.40
CA TRP A 20 -8.51 -1.43 9.60
C TRP A 20 -7.04 -1.00 9.57
N LEU A 21 -6.37 -1.07 8.40
CA LEU A 21 -5.00 -0.59 8.23
C LEU A 21 -4.87 0.93 8.41
N ASP A 22 -5.81 1.71 7.88
CA ASP A 22 -5.87 3.16 8.10
C ASP A 22 -6.06 3.46 9.59
N ALA A 23 -7.02 2.81 10.25
CA ALA A 23 -7.28 2.96 11.66
C ALA A 23 -6.07 2.57 12.53
N TYR A 24 -5.36 1.50 12.15
CA TYR A 24 -4.11 1.08 12.79
C TYR A 24 -3.04 2.17 12.76
N ALA A 25 -2.81 2.76 11.58
CA ALA A 25 -1.85 3.85 11.42
C ALA A 25 -2.27 5.10 12.22
N ARG A 26 -3.57 5.46 12.18
CA ARG A 26 -4.12 6.60 12.94
C ARG A 26 -4.06 6.41 14.45
N ALA A 27 -4.12 5.17 14.94
CA ALA A 27 -3.94 4.83 16.35
C ALA A 27 -2.47 4.92 16.83
N GLY A 28 -1.54 5.34 15.97
CA GLY A 28 -0.11 5.45 16.26
C GLY A 28 0.70 4.20 15.93
N GLY A 29 0.11 3.23 15.21
CA GLY A 29 0.83 2.07 14.71
C GLY A 29 1.76 2.42 13.56
N HIS A 30 2.90 1.75 13.47
CA HIS A 30 3.83 1.91 12.35
C HIS A 30 3.44 0.96 11.21
N LEU A 31 2.89 1.51 10.13
CA LEU A 31 2.47 0.76 8.93
C LEU A 31 3.45 0.99 7.78
N VAL A 32 4.05 -0.08 7.25
CA VAL A 32 4.95 -0.04 6.10
C VAL A 32 4.27 -0.67 4.89
N LEU A 33 3.90 0.14 3.91
CA LEU A 33 3.25 -0.31 2.68
C LEU A 33 4.27 -0.55 1.56
N GLY A 34 4.21 -1.75 0.96
CA GLY A 34 4.92 -2.06 -0.27
C GLY A 34 4.25 -1.48 -1.52
N ILE A 35 4.97 -1.50 -2.65
CA ILE A 35 4.44 -1.09 -3.94
C ILE A 35 3.22 -1.92 -4.35
N ARG A 36 2.25 -1.29 -5.04
CA ARG A 36 1.01 -1.92 -5.50
C ARG A 36 0.10 -2.52 -4.42
N SER A 37 0.32 -2.18 -3.14
CA SER A 37 -0.67 -2.47 -2.10
C SER A 37 -1.96 -1.68 -2.31
N ALA A 38 -3.10 -2.28 -1.93
CA ALA A 38 -4.44 -1.69 -2.04
C ALA A 38 -4.82 -1.29 -3.48
N TYR A 39 -4.41 -2.08 -4.47
CA TYR A 39 -4.67 -1.76 -5.87
C TYR A 39 -6.02 -2.26 -6.35
N ALA A 40 -6.40 -3.45 -5.93
CA ALA A 40 -7.60 -4.14 -6.38
C ALA A 40 -8.57 -4.44 -5.23
N ASP A 41 -9.84 -4.55 -5.57
CA ASP A 41 -10.88 -5.06 -4.67
C ASP A 41 -10.82 -6.59 -4.55
N GLU A 42 -11.73 -7.18 -3.78
CA GLU A 42 -11.79 -8.63 -3.54
C GLU A 42 -11.97 -9.48 -4.80
N LEU A 43 -12.48 -8.88 -5.88
CA LEU A 43 -12.66 -9.56 -7.18
C LEU A 43 -11.47 -9.32 -8.12
N ALA A 44 -10.35 -8.84 -7.58
CA ALA A 44 -9.14 -8.46 -8.30
C ALA A 44 -9.36 -7.36 -9.36
N ARG A 45 -10.42 -6.56 -9.23
CA ARG A 45 -10.68 -5.43 -10.13
C ARG A 45 -9.91 -4.22 -9.63
N ALA A 46 -9.28 -3.50 -10.56
CA ALA A 46 -8.60 -2.26 -10.20
C ALA A 46 -9.59 -1.28 -9.58
N ARG A 47 -9.24 -0.78 -8.39
CA ARG A 47 -9.97 0.25 -7.66
C ARG A 47 -10.01 1.54 -8.50
N LEU A 48 -11.06 2.37 -8.38
CA LEU A 48 -11.17 3.62 -9.14
C LEU A 48 -10.50 4.80 -8.43
N GLU A 49 -10.27 4.68 -7.14
CA GLU A 49 -9.66 5.68 -6.28
C GLU A 49 -8.18 5.94 -6.64
N VAL A 50 -7.65 7.07 -6.19
CA VAL A 50 -6.21 7.35 -6.24
C VAL A 50 -5.44 6.26 -5.48
N LYS A 51 -4.34 5.78 -6.05
CA LYS A 51 -3.56 4.69 -5.48
C LYS A 51 -2.51 5.21 -4.50
N PRO A 52 -2.25 4.50 -3.37
CA PRO A 52 -2.88 3.24 -2.94
C PRO A 52 -4.33 3.46 -2.49
N GLY A 53 -5.26 2.63 -2.98
CA GLY A 53 -6.70 2.83 -2.77
C GLY A 53 -7.04 2.87 -1.28
N ARG A 54 -7.82 3.88 -0.86
CA ARG A 54 -8.24 4.14 0.54
C ARG A 54 -7.11 4.48 1.52
N LEU A 55 -5.85 4.18 1.19
CA LEU A 55 -4.68 4.39 2.04
C LEU A 55 -3.79 5.56 1.58
N ALA A 56 -4.12 6.25 0.48
CA ALA A 56 -3.30 7.35 -0.06
C ALA A 56 -3.08 8.49 0.95
N GLU A 57 -4.09 8.82 1.75
CA GLU A 57 -3.98 9.83 2.82
C GLU A 57 -3.06 9.35 3.95
N ALA A 58 -3.29 8.14 4.46
CA ALA A 58 -2.46 7.53 5.51
C ALA A 58 -0.98 7.42 5.07
N ALA A 59 -0.75 7.01 3.83
CA ALA A 59 0.58 6.89 3.23
C ALA A 59 1.21 8.24 2.89
N ARG A 60 0.41 9.32 2.84
CA ARG A 60 0.80 10.65 2.33
C ARG A 60 1.50 10.57 0.97
N ALA A 61 1.05 9.63 0.15
CA ALA A 61 1.66 9.32 -1.13
C ALA A 61 0.56 8.90 -2.11
N SER A 62 0.75 9.27 -3.37
CA SER A 62 -0.13 8.84 -4.46
C SER A 62 0.66 8.55 -5.72
N TYR A 63 0.10 7.71 -6.59
CA TYR A 63 0.66 7.46 -7.91
C TYR A 63 -0.44 7.19 -8.96
N GLN A 64 -0.07 7.40 -10.22
CA GLN A 64 -0.88 7.05 -11.40
C GLN A 64 -0.20 6.00 -12.27
N GLU A 65 1.14 6.02 -12.32
CA GLU A 65 1.92 5.18 -13.22
C GLU A 65 2.98 4.38 -12.45
N PHE A 66 3.34 3.24 -13.02
CA PHE A 66 4.48 2.42 -12.61
C PHE A 66 5.00 1.65 -13.82
N SER A 67 6.27 1.27 -13.79
CA SER A 67 6.87 0.40 -14.79
C SER A 67 7.71 -0.68 -14.12
N ASN A 68 8.00 -1.75 -14.86
CA ASN A 68 8.98 -2.73 -14.44
C ASN A 68 10.38 -2.25 -14.85
N LEU A 69 11.38 -2.59 -14.03
CA LEU A 69 12.78 -2.40 -14.42
C LEU A 69 13.09 -3.25 -15.67
N LEU A 70 13.80 -2.65 -16.64
CA LEU A 70 14.21 -3.35 -17.87
C LEU A 70 15.39 -4.30 -17.65
N ALA A 71 16.19 -4.05 -16.62
CA ALA A 71 17.30 -4.88 -16.17
C ALA A 71 17.44 -4.76 -14.64
N PRO A 72 18.05 -5.74 -13.96
CA PRO A 72 18.31 -5.63 -12.53
C PRO A 72 19.13 -4.38 -12.20
N LEU A 73 18.69 -3.62 -11.19
CA LEU A 73 19.43 -2.47 -10.66
C LEU A 73 20.06 -2.85 -9.31
N PRO A 74 21.37 -2.62 -9.10
CA PRO A 74 22.00 -2.88 -7.81
C PRO A 74 21.43 -1.95 -6.75
N LEU A 75 21.12 -2.50 -5.57
CA LEU A 75 20.76 -1.71 -4.40
C LEU A 75 22.02 -1.06 -3.84
N VAL A 76 22.07 0.27 -3.85
CA VAL A 76 23.12 1.06 -3.21
C VAL A 76 22.53 1.72 -1.98
N ALA A 77 22.92 1.24 -0.79
CA ALA A 77 22.63 1.93 0.46
C ALA A 77 23.67 3.03 0.66
N ARG A 78 23.21 4.23 1.03
CA ARG A 78 24.09 5.33 1.48
C ARG A 78 24.20 5.33 2.99
#